data_AF-A0ABD4YYI1-F1
#
_entry.id   AF-A0ABD4YYI1-F1
#
_cell.length_a   1.000
_cell.length_b   1.000
_cell.length_c   1.000
_cell.angle_alpha   90.00
_cell.angle_beta   90.00
_cell.angle_gamma   90.00
#
_symmetry.space_group_name_H-M   'P 1'
#
loop_
_entity.id
_entity.type
_entity.pdbx_description
1 polymer ?
#
loop_
_entity_poly.entity_id
_entity_poly.type
_entity_poly.pdbx_seq_one_letter_code
_entity_poly.pdbx_strand_id
1 'polypeptide(L)'
;MQTLRERIRTAFGFGGPVGTFKGSLRPHTEALALDVIDPRVRALVAVFNVDGVVSSVSSCEGHRLWCLPTRRTPFVMFRTDVPRSARLADRILLDYGQACELQHYWTIDATFDANGELVFRLHCPDCRFQRRKVDADFLLLTHWARDVFQGHPAQQARSLG
;
A
#
# COMPACT_ATOMS: atom_id res chain seq x y z
N MET A 1 26.66 -12.52 35.51
CA MET A 1 26.96 -12.79 34.09
C MET A 1 25.75 -12.42 33.24
N GLN A 2 25.61 -11.13 32.89
CA GLN A 2 24.63 -10.66 31.91
C GLN A 2 24.99 -11.25 30.55
N THR A 3 24.12 -12.10 30.04
CA THR A 3 24.43 -12.95 28.88
C THR A 3 24.47 -12.09 27.61
N LEU A 4 25.39 -12.44 26.71
CA LEU A 4 25.60 -11.89 25.36
C LEU A 4 24.28 -11.61 24.57
N ARG A 5 23.19 -12.29 24.92
CA ARG A 5 21.83 -12.09 24.40
C ARG A 5 21.25 -10.69 24.69
N GLU A 6 21.52 -10.10 25.86
CA GLU A 6 21.05 -8.74 26.17
C GLU A 6 21.79 -7.69 25.33
N ARG A 7 23.10 -7.87 25.12
CA ARG A 7 23.91 -6.96 24.29
C ARG A 7 23.53 -6.98 22.82
N ILE A 8 23.11 -8.14 22.30
CA ILE A 8 22.58 -8.25 20.92
C ILE A 8 21.22 -7.55 20.80
N ARG A 9 20.38 -7.62 21.83
CA ARG A 9 19.05 -6.98 21.84
C ARG A 9 19.13 -5.44 21.74
N THR A 10 20.12 -4.84 22.41
CA THR A 10 20.38 -3.40 22.39
C THR A 10 20.99 -2.94 21.06
N ALA A 11 21.79 -3.78 20.40
CA ALA A 11 22.47 -3.43 19.15
C ALA A 11 21.54 -3.41 17.90
N PHE A 12 20.37 -4.07 17.97
CA PHE A 12 19.47 -4.25 16.83
C PHE A 12 18.04 -3.70 17.02
N GLY A 13 17.77 -2.92 18.07
CA GLY A 13 16.50 -2.19 18.19
C GLY A 13 15.25 -3.06 18.35
N PHE A 14 15.38 -4.34 18.76
CA PHE A 14 14.25 -5.23 19.04
C PHE A 14 13.66 -4.99 20.44
N GLY A 15 13.31 -3.74 20.73
CA GLY A 15 12.83 -3.25 22.03
C GLY A 15 11.37 -2.83 22.08
N GLY A 16 10.55 -3.24 21.10
CA GLY A 16 9.10 -3.00 21.15
C GLY A 16 8.37 -4.09 21.95
N PRO A 17 7.25 -3.77 22.62
CA PRO A 17 6.42 -4.76 23.31
C PRO A 17 6.02 -5.92 22.38
N VAL A 18 5.82 -7.12 22.94
CA VAL A 18 5.33 -8.30 22.21
C VAL A 18 4.02 -7.92 21.52
N GLY A 19 4.00 -7.96 20.18
CA GLY A 19 2.88 -7.48 19.36
C GLY A 19 3.22 -6.28 18.47
N THR A 20 4.33 -5.56 18.66
CA THR A 20 4.72 -4.43 17.80
C THR A 20 5.58 -4.84 16.59
N PHE A 21 5.69 -6.14 16.30
CA PHE A 21 6.46 -6.61 15.15
C PHE A 21 5.80 -6.16 13.84
N LYS A 22 6.56 -5.42 13.03
CA LYS A 22 6.16 -5.00 11.69
C LYS A 22 5.86 -6.23 10.82
N GLY A 23 4.60 -6.38 10.43
CA GLY A 23 4.11 -7.49 9.61
C GLY A 23 3.14 -8.45 10.31
N SER A 24 2.87 -8.29 11.61
CA SER A 24 1.73 -9.00 12.22
C SER A 24 0.41 -8.38 11.75
N LEU A 25 -0.57 -9.23 11.41
CA LEU A 25 -1.92 -8.81 11.05
C LEU A 25 -2.58 -8.05 12.19
N ARG A 26 -3.15 -6.89 11.88
CA ARG A 26 -3.85 -6.01 12.82
C ARG A 26 -4.73 -5.01 12.06
N PRO A 27 -5.75 -4.42 12.69
CA PRO A 27 -6.51 -3.31 12.10
C PRO A 27 -5.63 -2.10 11.79
N HIS A 28 -6.00 -1.32 10.77
CA HIS A 28 -5.27 -0.11 10.38
C HIS A 28 -5.13 0.90 11.54
N THR A 29 -6.18 1.10 12.33
CA THR A 29 -6.17 2.01 13.48
C THR A 29 -5.12 1.62 14.53
N GLU A 30 -4.99 0.32 14.80
CA GLU A 30 -3.96 -0.22 15.69
C GLU A 30 -2.56 -0.08 15.08
N ALA A 31 -2.41 -0.39 13.79
CA ALA A 31 -1.14 -0.23 13.09
C ALA A 31 -0.64 1.22 13.09
N LEU A 32 -1.55 2.18 12.96
CA LEU A 32 -1.26 3.61 13.04
C LEU A 32 -0.86 4.01 14.46
N ALA A 33 -1.60 3.58 15.48
CA ALA A 33 -1.31 3.88 16.88
C ALA A 33 0.05 3.33 17.33
N LEU A 34 0.47 2.19 16.77
CA LEU A 34 1.75 1.55 17.05
C LEU A 34 2.91 2.05 16.17
N ASP A 35 2.65 2.98 15.24
CA ASP A 35 3.64 3.52 14.31
C ASP A 35 4.37 2.44 13.46
N VAL A 36 3.70 1.32 13.18
CA VAL A 36 4.29 0.17 12.45
C VAL A 36 4.07 0.24 10.93
N ILE A 37 3.37 1.26 10.44
CA ILE A 37 3.19 1.53 9.01
C ILE A 37 4.41 2.29 8.49
N ASP A 38 5.00 1.76 7.42
CA ASP A 38 6.09 2.36 6.67
C ASP A 38 5.86 3.85 6.41
N PRO A 39 6.78 4.73 6.84
CA PRO A 39 6.52 6.18 6.86
C PRO A 39 6.24 6.75 5.47
N ARG A 40 6.89 6.23 4.42
CA ARG A 40 6.75 6.80 3.07
C ARG A 40 5.44 6.42 2.39
N VAL A 41 4.92 5.24 2.67
CA VAL A 41 3.65 4.75 2.10
C VAL A 41 2.45 5.07 3.00
N ARG A 42 2.68 5.57 4.21
CA ARG A 42 1.63 5.83 5.22
C ARG A 42 0.46 6.66 4.70
N ALA A 43 0.75 7.76 4.00
CA ALA A 43 -0.30 8.62 3.44
C ALA A 43 -1.17 7.89 2.41
N LEU A 44 -0.54 7.04 1.58
CA LEU A 44 -1.24 6.19 0.64
C LEU A 44 -2.10 5.16 1.39
N VAL A 45 -1.53 4.46 2.38
CA VAL A 45 -2.30 3.48 3.19
C VAL A 45 -3.51 4.13 3.85
N ALA A 46 -3.39 5.36 4.35
CA ALA A 46 -4.50 6.06 4.98
C ALA A 46 -5.72 6.24 4.04
N VAL A 47 -5.51 6.53 2.75
CA VAL A 47 -6.63 6.69 1.79
C VAL A 47 -7.26 5.34 1.39
N PHE A 48 -6.59 4.22 1.67
CA PHE A 48 -7.14 2.87 1.54
C PHE A 48 -7.87 2.39 2.81
N ASN A 49 -8.24 3.28 3.73
CA ASN A 49 -9.01 2.96 4.92
C ASN A 49 -10.16 3.97 5.09
N VAL A 50 -11.23 3.75 4.33
CA VAL A 50 -12.47 4.52 4.39
C VAL A 50 -13.59 3.57 4.80
N ASP A 51 -14.26 3.88 5.91
CA ASP A 51 -15.27 3.00 6.51
C ASP A 51 -16.36 2.60 5.52
N GLY A 52 -16.60 1.29 5.41
CA GLY A 52 -17.59 0.72 4.49
C GLY A 52 -17.24 0.82 3.00
N VAL A 53 -16.09 1.39 2.64
CA VAL A 53 -15.69 1.60 1.24
C VAL A 53 -14.43 0.83 0.87
N VAL A 54 -13.34 1.01 1.62
CA VAL A 54 -12.06 0.37 1.36
C VAL A 54 -11.31 0.12 2.66
N SER A 55 -10.63 -1.02 2.75
CA SER A 55 -9.78 -1.35 3.90
C SER A 55 -8.45 -1.92 3.43
N SER A 56 -7.35 -1.43 4.00
CA SER A 56 -6.02 -1.97 3.71
C SER A 56 -5.81 -3.29 4.47
N VAL A 57 -5.13 -4.24 3.83
CA VAL A 57 -4.79 -5.56 4.39
C VAL A 57 -3.33 -5.61 4.81
N SER A 58 -2.44 -5.11 3.94
CA SER A 58 -1.00 -5.13 4.14
C SER A 58 -0.34 -4.12 3.20
N SER A 59 0.84 -3.62 3.55
CA SER A 59 1.58 -2.66 2.74
C SER A 59 3.08 -2.79 2.91
N CYS A 60 3.84 -2.32 1.92
CA CYS A 60 5.29 -2.18 1.99
C CYS A 60 5.71 -0.97 1.16
N GLU A 61 6.55 -0.08 1.69
CA GLU A 61 7.11 1.04 0.90
C GLU A 61 8.18 0.60 -0.13
N GLY A 62 8.52 -0.68 -0.11
CA GLY A 62 9.63 -1.27 -0.84
C GLY A 62 10.96 -1.07 -0.11
N HIS A 63 11.66 -2.15 0.24
CA HIS A 63 12.92 -2.03 0.98
C HIS A 63 14.09 -2.58 0.19
N ARG A 64 15.09 -1.71 -0.06
CA ARG A 64 16.39 -2.11 -0.57
C ARG A 64 17.41 -2.14 0.55
N LEU A 65 18.23 -3.19 0.55
CA LEU A 65 19.53 -3.12 1.19
C LEU A 65 20.52 -2.61 0.14
N TRP A 66 21.39 -1.69 0.55
CA TRP A 66 22.40 -0.99 -0.25
C TRP A 66 22.83 -1.68 -1.56
N CYS A 67 22.55 -1.04 -2.70
CA CYS A 67 22.86 -1.49 -4.08
C CYS A 67 22.31 -2.87 -4.52
N LEU A 68 21.56 -3.59 -3.68
CA LEU A 68 20.94 -4.86 -4.03
C LEU A 68 19.51 -4.67 -4.59
N PRO A 69 19.02 -5.61 -5.42
CA PRO A 69 17.63 -5.65 -5.83
C PRO A 69 16.69 -5.61 -4.62
N THR A 70 15.53 -4.99 -4.80
CA THR A 70 14.55 -4.87 -3.71
C THR A 70 14.07 -6.27 -3.30
N ARG A 71 14.17 -6.62 -2.00
CA ARG A 71 13.64 -7.90 -1.48
C ARG A 71 12.11 -7.96 -1.54
N ARG A 72 11.44 -6.81 -1.53
CA ARG A 72 9.98 -6.66 -1.65
C ARG A 72 9.69 -5.34 -2.36
N THR A 73 9.05 -5.38 -3.53
CA THR A 73 8.66 -4.16 -4.23
C THR A 73 7.56 -3.40 -3.48
N PRO A 74 7.35 -2.10 -3.75
CA PRO A 74 6.31 -1.33 -3.10
C PRO A 74 4.91 -1.86 -3.43
N PHE A 75 4.04 -1.94 -2.43
CA PHE A 75 2.64 -2.34 -2.63
C PHE A 75 1.71 -1.87 -1.51
N VAL A 76 0.42 -1.82 -1.83
CA VAL A 76 -0.71 -1.78 -0.87
C VAL A 76 -1.71 -2.85 -1.29
N MET A 77 -2.00 -3.78 -0.39
CA MET A 77 -3.09 -4.75 -0.52
C MET A 77 -4.33 -4.20 0.17
N PHE A 78 -5.50 -4.35 -0.44
CA PHE A 78 -6.74 -3.73 0.03
C PHE A 78 -7.98 -4.53 -0.39
N ARG A 79 -9.08 -4.33 0.34
CA ARG A 79 -10.42 -4.83 0.02
C ARG A 79 -11.33 -3.67 -0.31
N THR A 80 -12.08 -3.79 -1.40
CA THR A 80 -13.10 -2.85 -1.88
C THR A 80 -14.02 -3.61 -2.85
N ASP A 81 -15.07 -2.97 -3.37
CA ASP A 81 -15.79 -3.50 -4.53
C ASP A 81 -14.98 -3.43 -5.84
N VAL A 82 -15.34 -4.29 -6.79
CA VAL A 82 -14.70 -4.36 -8.11
C VAL A 82 -14.80 -3.02 -8.86
N PRO A 83 -15.93 -2.29 -8.89
CA PRO A 83 -16.03 -1.03 -9.61
C PRO A 83 -15.07 0.07 -9.14
N ARG A 84 -14.78 0.18 -7.84
CA ARG A 84 -13.79 1.15 -7.35
C ARG A 84 -12.37 0.73 -7.68
N SER A 85 -12.06 -0.55 -7.51
CA SER A 85 -10.76 -1.10 -7.90
C SER A 85 -10.47 -0.89 -9.39
N ALA A 86 -11.47 -1.17 -10.24
CA ALA A 86 -11.40 -0.95 -11.69
C ALA A 86 -11.20 0.53 -12.06
N ARG A 87 -11.86 1.47 -11.37
CA ARG A 87 -11.67 2.91 -11.61
C ARG A 87 -10.24 3.37 -11.31
N LEU A 88 -9.63 2.87 -10.22
CA LEU A 88 -8.24 3.19 -9.92
C LEU A 88 -7.29 2.56 -10.96
N ALA A 89 -7.55 1.32 -11.38
CA ALA A 89 -6.78 0.65 -12.41
C ALA A 89 -6.86 1.39 -13.76
N ASP A 90 -8.07 1.80 -14.17
CA ASP A 90 -8.30 2.58 -15.39
C ASP A 90 -7.56 3.91 -15.36
N ARG A 91 -7.57 4.62 -14.23
CA ARG A 91 -6.80 5.86 -14.06
C ARG A 91 -5.30 5.64 -14.26
N ILE A 92 -4.75 4.55 -13.72
CA ILE A 92 -3.34 4.18 -13.89
C ILE A 92 -3.03 3.82 -15.35
N LEU A 93 -3.92 3.09 -16.02
CA LEU A 93 -3.76 2.73 -17.44
C LEU A 93 -3.83 3.96 -18.36
N LEU A 94 -4.73 4.88 -18.09
CA LEU A 94 -4.85 6.15 -18.83
C LEU A 94 -3.58 6.99 -18.73
N ASP A 95 -2.95 7.04 -17.55
CA ASP A 95 -1.68 7.74 -17.36
C ASP A 95 -0.60 7.22 -18.32
N TYR A 96 -0.42 5.90 -18.44
CA TYR A 96 0.55 5.31 -19.37
C TYR A 96 0.23 5.55 -20.84
N GLY A 97 -1.04 5.78 -21.18
CA GLY A 97 -1.46 6.07 -22.55
C GLY A 97 -1.31 7.54 -22.95
N GLN A 98 -1.17 8.46 -22.00
CA GLN A 98 -1.36 9.90 -22.25
C GLN A 98 -0.28 10.79 -21.61
N ALA A 99 -0.17 10.76 -20.28
CA ALA A 99 0.53 11.79 -19.52
C ALA A 99 1.87 11.30 -18.94
N CYS A 100 1.98 10.00 -18.64
CA CYS A 100 3.12 9.37 -17.98
C CYS A 100 3.61 10.16 -16.75
N GLU A 101 2.66 10.61 -15.92
CA GLU A 101 2.95 11.30 -14.67
C GLU A 101 3.62 10.34 -13.67
N LEU A 102 3.17 9.09 -13.63
CA LEU A 102 3.84 8.03 -12.86
C LEU A 102 5.23 7.76 -13.42
N GLN A 103 6.20 7.72 -12.51
CA GLN A 103 7.61 7.53 -12.82
C GLN A 103 8.02 6.05 -12.89
N HIS A 104 7.16 5.17 -12.37
CA HIS A 104 7.30 3.73 -12.42
C HIS A 104 6.03 3.08 -12.93
N TYR A 105 6.17 1.84 -13.41
CA TYR A 105 5.00 1.03 -13.70
C TYR A 105 4.38 0.55 -12.38
N TRP A 106 3.08 0.75 -12.29
CA TRP A 106 2.13 0.40 -11.24
C TRP A 106 0.96 -0.34 -11.88
N THR A 107 0.47 -1.35 -11.19
CA THR A 107 -0.69 -2.14 -11.62
C THR A 107 -1.51 -2.60 -10.41
N ILE A 108 -2.76 -2.99 -10.66
CA ILE A 108 -3.65 -3.59 -9.67
C ILE A 108 -3.94 -5.02 -10.10
N ASP A 109 -3.53 -5.98 -9.28
CA ASP A 109 -3.92 -7.38 -9.41
C ASP A 109 -5.02 -7.73 -8.41
N ALA A 110 -5.69 -8.86 -8.61
CA ALA A 110 -6.66 -9.42 -7.67
C ALA A 110 -6.31 -10.87 -7.31
N THR A 111 -6.57 -11.25 -6.07
CA THR A 111 -6.41 -12.61 -5.56
C THR A 111 -7.47 -12.89 -4.50
N PHE A 112 -7.66 -14.16 -4.14
CA PHE A 112 -8.48 -14.54 -2.98
C PHE A 112 -7.58 -14.81 -1.78
N ASP A 113 -7.99 -14.35 -0.60
CA ASP A 113 -7.30 -14.70 0.64
C ASP A 113 -7.73 -16.09 1.16
N ALA A 114 -7.19 -16.49 2.32
CA ALA A 114 -7.48 -17.78 2.94
C ALA A 114 -8.95 -17.95 3.35
N ASN A 115 -9.72 -16.87 3.45
CA ASN A 115 -11.14 -16.89 3.76
C ASN A 115 -12.01 -16.86 2.50
N GLY A 116 -11.41 -16.83 1.31
CA GLY A 116 -12.11 -16.70 0.03
C GLY A 116 -12.56 -15.27 -0.28
N GLU A 117 -12.08 -14.27 0.46
CA GLU A 117 -12.42 -12.86 0.21
C GLU A 117 -11.53 -12.28 -0.89
N LEU A 118 -12.12 -11.47 -1.76
CA LEU A 118 -11.39 -10.81 -2.84
C LEU A 118 -10.48 -9.70 -2.28
N VAL A 119 -9.19 -9.79 -2.59
CA VAL A 119 -8.17 -8.83 -2.19
C VAL A 119 -7.44 -8.30 -3.43
N PHE A 120 -7.37 -6.98 -3.54
CA PHE A 120 -6.63 -6.30 -4.59
C PHE A 120 -5.23 -5.92 -4.13
N ARG A 121 -4.30 -5.81 -5.07
CA ARG A 121 -2.91 -5.43 -4.81
C ARG A 121 -2.45 -4.36 -5.80
N LEU A 122 -2.43 -3.11 -5.34
CA LEU A 122 -1.75 -2.01 -6.02
C LEU A 122 -0.25 -2.20 -5.78
N HIS A 123 0.54 -2.38 -6.84
CA HIS A 123 1.97 -2.58 -6.67
C HIS A 123 2.78 -2.12 -7.88
N CYS A 124 4.04 -1.81 -7.59
CA CYS A 124 5.07 -1.59 -8.59
C CYS A 124 5.87 -2.88 -8.74
N PRO A 125 5.98 -3.51 -9.92
CA PRO A 125 6.79 -4.71 -10.12
C PRO A 125 8.29 -4.41 -10.27
N ASP A 126 8.68 -3.13 -10.42
CA ASP A 126 10.07 -2.75 -10.65
C ASP A 126 10.94 -3.11 -9.44
N CYS A 127 11.83 -4.08 -9.60
CA CYS A 127 12.77 -4.46 -8.55
C CYS A 127 13.92 -3.44 -8.37
N ARG A 128 14.12 -2.54 -9.35
CA ARG A 128 15.18 -1.51 -9.42
C ARG A 128 14.65 -0.06 -9.53
N PHE A 129 13.50 0.25 -8.94
CA PHE A 129 12.99 1.63 -8.74
C PHE A 129 13.96 2.66 -8.12
N GLN A 130 13.84 3.95 -8.45
CA GLN A 130 14.55 5.01 -7.72
C GLN A 130 13.68 5.50 -6.57
N ARG A 131 14.21 5.55 -5.34
CA ARG A 131 13.42 5.90 -4.14
C ARG A 131 12.63 7.22 -4.30
N ARG A 132 13.30 8.30 -4.75
CA ARG A 132 12.65 9.59 -4.94
C ARG A 132 11.48 9.54 -5.94
N LYS A 133 11.58 8.70 -6.97
CA LYS A 133 10.52 8.52 -7.98
C LYS A 133 9.32 7.78 -7.40
N VAL A 134 9.56 6.69 -6.67
CA VAL A 134 8.49 5.98 -5.95
C VAL A 134 7.81 6.85 -4.91
N ASP A 135 8.56 7.69 -4.20
CA ASP A 135 7.97 8.60 -3.22
C ASP A 135 7.08 9.65 -3.90
N ALA A 136 7.43 10.11 -5.11
CA ALA A 136 6.57 10.97 -5.92
C ALA A 136 5.32 10.23 -6.41
N ASP A 137 5.47 8.99 -6.90
CA ASP A 137 4.35 8.15 -7.30
C ASP A 137 3.38 7.91 -6.13
N PHE A 138 3.88 7.69 -4.91
CA PHE A 138 3.03 7.55 -3.73
C PHE A 138 2.13 8.76 -3.52
N LEU A 139 2.63 9.99 -3.73
CA LEU A 139 1.82 11.20 -3.59
C LEU A 139 0.72 11.25 -4.65
N LEU A 140 1.05 10.93 -5.89
CA LEU A 140 0.10 10.93 -7.01
C LEU A 140 -0.96 9.84 -6.84
N LEU A 141 -0.54 8.61 -6.51
CA LEU A 141 -1.44 7.50 -6.19
C LEU A 141 -2.32 7.81 -4.98
N THR A 142 -1.81 8.55 -3.99
CA THR A 142 -2.62 8.98 -2.84
C THR A 142 -3.74 9.89 -3.29
N HIS A 143 -3.45 10.83 -4.19
CA HIS A 143 -4.47 11.73 -4.75
C HIS A 143 -5.53 10.95 -5.53
N TRP A 144 -5.13 10.10 -6.48
CA TRP A 144 -6.08 9.35 -7.30
C TRP A 144 -6.90 8.35 -6.48
N ALA A 145 -6.27 7.63 -5.55
CA ALA A 145 -6.98 6.72 -4.65
C ALA A 145 -7.98 7.48 -3.76
N ARG A 146 -7.62 8.68 -3.28
CA ARG A 146 -8.56 9.55 -2.55
C ARG A 146 -9.79 9.86 -3.40
N ASP A 147 -9.59 10.28 -4.64
CA ASP A 147 -10.70 10.65 -5.52
C ASP A 147 -11.61 9.44 -5.82
N VAL A 148 -11.04 8.25 -5.95
CA VAL A 148 -11.79 7.01 -6.21
C VAL A 148 -12.58 6.52 -4.98
N PHE A 149 -11.98 6.57 -3.79
CA PHE A 149 -12.58 5.99 -2.58
C PHE A 149 -13.41 6.98 -1.76
N GLN A 150 -13.09 8.28 -1.83
CA GLN A 150 -13.82 9.34 -1.14
C GLN A 150 -14.76 10.10 -2.08
N GLY A 151 -14.57 10.00 -3.40
CA GLY A 151 -15.51 10.53 -4.37
C GLY A 151 -16.87 9.88 -4.25
N HIS A 152 -17.93 10.70 -4.25
CA HIS A 152 -19.29 10.19 -4.33
C HIS A 152 -19.48 9.38 -5.62
N PRO A 153 -20.31 8.31 -5.63
CA PRO A 153 -20.74 7.66 -6.85
C PRO A 153 -21.64 8.62 -7.65
N ALA A 154 -21.05 9.58 -8.33
CA ALA A 154 -21.76 10.43 -9.27
C ALA A 154 -22.08 9.62 -10.52
N GLN A 155 -23.36 9.23 -10.64
CA GLN A 155 -24.10 9.13 -11.89
C GLN A 155 -23.41 8.37 -13.05
N GLN A 156 -23.42 7.04 -12.98
CA GLN A 156 -23.34 6.18 -14.18
C GLN A 156 -24.56 5.25 -14.30
N ALA A 157 -25.71 5.71 -13.81
CA ALA A 157 -27.01 5.03 -13.94
C ALA A 157 -28.04 5.85 -14.74
N ARG A 158 -27.60 6.82 -15.57
CA ARG A 158 -28.48 7.58 -16.46
C ARG A 158 -27.90 7.65 -17.88
N SER A 159 -27.90 6.51 -18.57
CA SER A 159 -27.98 6.51 -20.05
C SER A 159 -28.38 5.14 -20.62
N LEU A 160 -29.25 4.40 -19.93
CA LEU A 160 -29.97 3.27 -20.52
C LEU A 160 -31.46 3.46 -20.18
N GLY A 161 -32.09 4.34 -20.94
CA GLY A 161 -33.51 4.63 -20.98
C GLY A 161 -33.82 5.26 -22.33
#